data_AF-N8Q113-F1
#
_entry.id   AF-N8Q113-F1
#
_cell.length_a   1.000
_cell.length_b   1.000
_cell.length_c   1.000
_cell.angle_alpha   90.00
_cell.angle_beta   90.00
_cell.angle_gamma   90.00
#
_symmetry.space_group_name_H-M   'P 1'
#
loop_
_entity.id
_entity.type
_entity.pdbx_description
1 polymer ?
#
loop_
_entity_poly.entity_id
_entity_poly.type
_entity_poly.pdbx_seq_one_letter_code
_entity_poly.pdbx_strand_id
1 'polypeptide(L)' 'MITVDSWCLINPHHVTHIQFDITKDTWFFYLVGGKYISINEYSKGKIIVDKILKTVQ' A
#
# COMPACT_ATOMS: atom_id res chain seq x y z
N MET A 1 4.39 -11.59 1.71
CA MET A 1 4.96 -10.25 2.01
C MET A 1 5.22 -9.54 0.69
N ILE A 2 4.95 -8.23 0.62
CA ILE A 2 5.18 -7.40 -0.58
C ILE A 2 6.18 -6.29 -0.24
N THR A 3 7.21 -6.12 -1.05
CA THR A 3 8.16 -5.00 -0.93
C THR A 3 7.51 -3.72 -1.45
N VAL A 4 7.43 -2.70 -0.59
CA VAL A 4 6.86 -1.38 -0.91
C VAL A 4 7.93 -0.29 -0.98
N ASP A 5 9.03 -0.48 -0.24
CA ASP A 5 10.25 0.31 -0.36
C ASP A 5 11.46 -0.57 -0.02
N SER A 6 12.66 -0.07 -0.31
CA SER A 6 13.96 -0.72 -0.14
C SER A 6 14.16 -1.37 1.24
N TRP A 7 13.53 -0.81 2.27
CA TRP A 7 13.58 -1.22 3.67
C TRP A 7 12.19 -1.48 4.28
N CYS A 8 11.14 -1.54 3.45
CA CYS A 8 9.77 -1.69 3.92
C CYS A 8 9.04 -2.84 3.20
N LEU A 9 8.59 -3.81 4.00
CA LEU A 9 7.76 -4.93 3.57
C LEU A 9 6.38 -4.82 4.22
N ILE A 10 5.33 -5.08 3.46
CA ILE A 10 3.96 -5.15 3.97
C ILE A 10 3.45 -6.58 3.96
N ASN A 11 2.68 -6.93 4.98
CA ASN A 11 1.84 -8.12 4.95
C ASN A 11 0.47 -7.71 4.38
N PRO A 12 0.04 -8.26 3.23
CA PRO A 12 -1.27 -7.95 2.64
C PRO A 12 -2.45 -8.19 3.59
N HIS A 13 -2.37 -9.23 4.43
CA HIS A 13 -3.42 -9.54 5.40
C HIS A 13 -3.54 -8.53 6.55
N HIS A 14 -2.56 -7.65 6.71
CA HIS A 14 -2.60 -6.58 7.70
C HIS A 14 -3.03 -5.24 7.10
N VAL A 15 -3.29 -5.17 5.79
CA VAL A 15 -3.83 -3.96 5.14
C VAL A 15 -5.33 -3.93 5.34
N THR A 16 -5.83 -2.86 5.97
CA THR A 16 -7.26 -2.69 6.29
C THR A 16 -7.96 -1.78 5.30
N HIS A 17 -7.27 -0.74 4.81
CA HIS A 17 -7.82 0.23 3.87
C HIS A 17 -6.73 0.76 2.94
N ILE A 18 -7.11 1.07 1.70
CA ILE A 18 -6.22 1.67 0.70
C ILE A 18 -6.92 2.90 0.13
N GLN A 19 -6.22 4.03 0.13
CA GLN A 19 -6.71 5.29 -0.42
C GLN A 19 -5.66 5.91 -1.35
N PHE A 20 -6.10 6.54 -2.42
CA PHE A 20 -5.25 7.38 -3.27
C PHE A 20 -5.65 8.84 -3.12
N ASP A 21 -4.68 9.71 -2.81
CA ASP A 21 -4.84 11.16 -2.79
C ASP A 21 -4.31 11.75 -4.09
N ILE A 22 -5.24 12.12 -4.98
CA ILE A 22 -4.92 12.68 -6.31
C ILE A 22 -4.22 14.03 -6.23
N THR A 23 -4.41 14.80 -5.16
CA THR A 23 -3.78 16.12 -5.02
C THR A 23 -2.30 16.04 -4.68
N LYS A 24 -1.88 14.90 -4.10
CA LYS A 24 -0.50 14.65 -3.66
C LYS A 24 0.19 13.53 -4.43
N ASP A 25 -0.46 12.97 -5.44
CA ASP A 25 -0.03 11.75 -6.14
C ASP A 25 0.41 10.61 -5.19
N THR A 26 -0.29 10.47 -4.05
CA THR A 26 0.15 9.63 -2.95
C THR A 26 -0.86 8.52 -2.63
N TRP A 27 -0.37 7.28 -2.59
CA TRP A 27 -1.10 6.13 -2.06
C TRP A 27 -0.91 6.01 -0.55
N PHE A 28 -1.98 5.70 0.18
CA PHE A 28 -1.99 5.40 1.60
C PHE A 28 -2.47 3.96 1.82
N PHE A 29 -1.66 3.17 2.51
CA PHE A 29 -1.95 1.80 2.91
C PHE A 29 -2.10 1.75 4.43
N TYR A 30 -3.35 1.73 4.90
CA TYR A 30 -3.67 1.65 6.32
C TYR A 30 -3.53 0.21 6.81
N LEU A 31 -2.91 0.06 7.98
CA LEU A 31 -2.60 -1.22 8.58
C LEU A 31 -3.40 -1.43 9.87
N VAL A 32 -3.57 -2.69 10.26
CA VAL A 32 -4.08 -3.06 11.58
C VAL A 32 -3.28 -2.34 12.67
N GLY A 33 -3.97 -1.76 13.65
CA GLY A 33 -3.36 -0.99 14.74
C GLY A 33 -3.14 0.50 14.42
N GLY A 34 -3.75 1.02 13.35
CA GLY A 34 -3.81 2.46 13.07
C GLY A 34 -2.55 3.07 12.45
N LYS A 35 -1.60 2.23 12.02
CA LYS A 35 -0.42 2.69 11.26
C LYS A 35 -0.77 2.83 9.78
N TYR A 36 0.02 3.60 9.05
CA TYR A 36 -0.07 3.64 7.59
C TYR A 36 1.31 3.73 6.96
N ILE A 37 1.37 3.34 5.69
CA ILE A 37 2.52 3.56 4.81
C ILE A 37 2.03 4.42 3.64
N SER A 38 2.82 5.41 3.24
CA SER A 38 2.53 6.23 2.07
C SER A 38 3.56 6.03 0.97
N ILE A 39 3.10 6.08 -0.28
CA ILE A 39 3.95 5.99 -1.48
C ILE A 39 3.58 7.15 -2.40
N ASN A 40 4.50 8.10 -2.54
CA ASN A 40 4.35 9.30 -3.35
C ASN A 40 4.83 9.04 -4.79
N GLU A 41 4.11 8.14 -5.46
CA GLU A 41 4.28 7.82 -6.88
C GLU A 41 3.12 6.93 -7.32
N TYR A 42 2.27 7.40 -8.24
CA TYR A 42 1.10 6.64 -8.69
C TYR A 42 1.45 5.24 -9.18
N SER A 43 2.40 5.15 -10.12
CA SER A 43 2.77 3.92 -10.82
C SER A 43 3.26 2.83 -9.86
N LYS A 44 4.16 3.21 -8.93
CA LYS A 44 4.69 2.30 -7.90
C LYS A 44 3.59 1.82 -6.96
N GLY A 45 2.75 2.74 -6.45
CA GLY A 45 1.65 2.38 -5.57
C GLY A 45 0.62 1.47 -6.22
N LYS A 46 0.28 1.71 -7.50
CA LYS A 46 -0.64 0.85 -8.26
C LYS A 46 -0.16 -0.59 -8.36
N ILE A 47 1.12 -0.82 -8.65
CA ILE A 47 1.71 -2.17 -8.69
C ILE A 47 1.56 -2.89 -7.34
N ILE A 48 1.68 -2.16 -6.23
CA ILE A 48 1.55 -2.72 -4.89
C ILE A 48 0.09 -3.05 -4.58
N VAL A 49 -0.85 -2.19 -4.94
CA VAL A 49 -2.30 -2.44 -4.81
C VAL A 49 -2.68 -3.72 -5.57
N ASP A 50 -2.26 -3.85 -6.82
CA ASP A 50 -2.57 -5.03 -7.63
C ASP A 50 -2.03 -6.33 -7.00
N LYS A 51 -0.84 -6.27 -6.38
CA LYS A 51 -0.27 -7.41 -5.65
C LYS A 51 -1.06 -7.72 -4.37
N ILE A 52 -1.49 -6.71 -3.60
CA ILE A 52 -2.31 -6.90 -2.40
C ILE A 52 -3.62 -7.58 -2.79
N LEU A 53 -4.34 -7.03 -3.77
CA LEU A 53 -5.65 -7.52 -4.21
C LEU A 53 -5.59 -8.96 -4.72
N LYS A 54 -4.50 -9.36 -5.40
CA LYS A 54 -4.28 -10.75 -5.81
C LYS A 54 -3.98 -11.72 -4.66
N THR A 55 -3.49 -11.22 -3.52
CA THR A 55 -3.09 -12.06 -2.37
C THR A 55 -4.24 -12.28 -1.39
N VAL A 56 -5.21 -11.37 -1.34
CA VAL A 56 -6.37 -11.43 -0.42
C VAL A 56 -7.62 -12.05 -1.05
N GLN A 57 -7.56 -12.42 -2.33
CA GLN A 57 -8.53 -13.31 -2.99
C GLN A 57 -8.25 -14.77 -2.64
#